data_AF-A0A937FU41-F1
#
_entry.id   AF-A0A937FU41-F1
#
_cell.length_a   1.000
_cell.length_b   1.000
_cell.length_c   1.000
_cell.angle_alpha   90.00
_cell.angle_beta   90.00
_cell.angle_gamma   90.00
#
_symmetry.space_group_name_H-M   'P 1'
#
loop_
_entity.id
_entity.type
_entity.pdbx_description
1 polymer ?
#
loop_
_entity_poly.entity_id
_entity_poly.type
_entity_poly.pdbx_seq_one_letter_code
_entity_poly.pdbx_strand_id
1 'polypeptide(L)'
;MKKAILLTIAVSISVCCVNAQSVKYKDLFFLLDTKKYDDAEPFLRQFLKEDKNTEHPNANFQMAMVFQEKAKKNDVLRETDMLTAHIDSAIVFYRKALNYIDEKEVKRNDEYYLAYKRRDIRTGKFGVKLSDIQFDIEKKVEALNEQKNRVAEVVGYYSKMVESYEAAQKKFKAIFGINPTRKVLYLRADGNTLKDMDGLKADYIRAVENFDKYKSSMGKIPGAGYDQSLIKKEILDYKKDGQTPSDYLADIINFWDYGSWAERSVKIMKDEIFPLREKVVAYDRNLTALEEILLKDSSSVSDGLSELSPKLISDQLAQYDPEPLPVAVFALRNSDLRYKSLLIDHKGYKDSTDVLYQLDVLNNSLNALNAMDSIVNVLIGKNLIEESKNYQYYIDTQFEGIESFQSFVKSRLDYAIEQKRTKNTELENVIERSRWLINGNDSIPLFKLATITDGYAPLTIEEETTTGLYFSDKTGVQGYFAKVDNTRVPKIKVRFDLDEELFNKGNMDNISSKSIVDQSGHIYYVMLYAPQPEQEMYTAVISKIYSSDGLSWTKTVDLVAQPKSLGYDISSGDFIVEYDLNGQSETSSADGETLATSLVLDKKGNVKE
;
A
#
# COMPACT_ATOMS: atom_id res chain seq x y z
N MET A 1 -94.90 28.34 -3.87
CA MET A 1 -93.82 27.37 -4.15
C MET A 1 -94.30 25.91 -4.04
N LYS A 2 -95.29 25.48 -4.82
CA LYS A 2 -95.82 24.10 -4.80
C LYS A 2 -95.99 23.45 -6.18
N LYS A 3 -95.55 24.11 -7.26
CA LYS A 3 -95.62 23.58 -8.64
C LYS A 3 -94.26 23.24 -9.26
N ALA A 4 -93.16 23.72 -8.68
CA ALA A 4 -91.80 23.48 -9.20
C ALA A 4 -91.14 22.20 -8.64
N ILE A 5 -91.60 21.65 -7.51
CA ILE A 5 -91.03 20.43 -6.90
C ILE A 5 -91.63 19.15 -7.50
N LEU A 6 -92.85 19.21 -8.05
CA LEU A 6 -93.47 18.04 -8.68
C LEU A 6 -92.91 17.74 -10.08
N LEU A 7 -92.33 18.74 -10.77
CA LEU A 7 -91.78 18.55 -12.12
C LEU A 7 -90.36 17.92 -12.08
N THR A 8 -89.60 18.14 -11.01
CA THR A 8 -88.25 17.58 -10.86
C THR A 8 -88.26 16.11 -10.45
N ILE A 9 -89.31 15.66 -9.74
CA ILE A 9 -89.48 14.24 -9.35
C ILE A 9 -90.05 13.40 -10.51
N ALA A 10 -90.84 13.98 -11.42
CA ALA A 10 -91.33 13.27 -12.61
C ALA A 10 -90.26 13.07 -13.70
N VAL A 11 -89.25 13.95 -13.78
CA VAL A 11 -88.14 13.83 -14.75
C VAL A 11 -87.00 12.94 -14.25
N SER A 12 -86.93 12.65 -12.94
CA SER A 12 -85.90 11.75 -12.37
C SER A 12 -86.29 10.26 -12.35
N ILE A 13 -87.54 9.92 -12.70
CA ILE A 13 -88.02 8.53 -12.80
C ILE A 13 -88.04 8.02 -14.26
N SER A 14 -87.68 8.89 -15.23
CA SER A 14 -87.54 8.51 -16.66
C SER A 14 -86.10 8.20 -17.08
N VAL A 15 -85.18 7.94 -16.15
CA VAL A 15 -83.94 7.23 -16.49
C VAL A 15 -84.27 5.75 -16.58
N CYS A 16 -84.84 5.41 -17.74
CA CYS A 16 -84.68 4.17 -18.45
C CYS A 16 -84.44 2.94 -17.55
N CYS A 17 -85.53 2.31 -17.13
CA CYS A 17 -85.59 0.85 -17.21
C CYS A 17 -85.37 0.47 -18.68
N VAL A 18 -84.12 0.50 -19.16
CA VAL A 18 -83.72 -0.34 -20.27
C VAL A 18 -83.92 -1.74 -19.73
N ASN A 19 -85.10 -2.29 -19.96
CA ASN A 19 -85.31 -3.72 -19.89
C ASN A 19 -84.23 -4.28 -20.82
N ALA A 20 -83.17 -4.81 -20.21
CA ALA A 20 -82.09 -5.46 -20.92
C ALA A 20 -82.76 -6.47 -21.85
N GLN A 21 -82.74 -6.19 -23.15
CA GLN A 21 -83.23 -7.12 -24.15
C GLN A 21 -82.48 -8.42 -23.89
N SER A 22 -83.22 -9.50 -23.59
CA SER A 22 -82.58 -10.79 -23.30
C SER A 22 -81.76 -11.16 -24.53
N VAL A 23 -80.44 -11.22 -24.37
CA VAL A 23 -79.51 -11.48 -25.46
C VAL A 23 -79.85 -12.85 -26.04
N LYS A 24 -80.20 -12.91 -27.32
CA LYS A 24 -80.47 -14.19 -27.98
C LYS A 24 -79.13 -14.82 -28.35
N TYR A 25 -78.95 -16.08 -27.97
CA TYR A 25 -77.71 -16.80 -28.25
C TYR A 25 -77.35 -16.86 -29.74
N LYS A 26 -78.35 -16.98 -30.62
CA LYS A 26 -78.16 -17.03 -32.07
C LYS A 26 -77.48 -15.78 -32.64
N ASP A 27 -77.85 -14.61 -32.13
CA ASP A 27 -77.30 -13.33 -32.58
C ASP A 27 -75.85 -13.14 -32.10
N LEU A 28 -75.54 -13.71 -30.93
CA LEU A 28 -74.20 -13.76 -30.35
C LEU A 28 -73.27 -14.77 -31.04
N PHE A 29 -73.80 -15.94 -31.45
CA PHE A 29 -73.01 -17.02 -32.04
C PHE A 29 -72.28 -16.57 -33.30
N PHE A 30 -72.86 -15.67 -34.10
CA PHE A 30 -72.20 -15.11 -35.29
C PHE A 30 -70.88 -14.38 -34.95
N LEU A 31 -70.83 -13.66 -33.83
CA LEU A 31 -69.60 -12.98 -33.38
C LEU A 31 -68.53 -13.99 -32.93
N LEU A 32 -68.96 -15.09 -32.31
CA LEU A 32 -68.08 -16.16 -31.83
C LEU A 32 -67.53 -17.00 -32.98
N ASP A 33 -68.36 -17.33 -33.97
CA ASP A 33 -67.96 -18.05 -35.20
C ASP A 33 -66.96 -17.25 -36.04
N THR A 34 -67.14 -15.92 -36.08
CA THR A 34 -66.19 -15.00 -36.71
C THR A 34 -64.96 -14.66 -35.84
N LYS A 35 -64.79 -15.34 -34.70
CA LYS A 35 -63.67 -15.18 -33.75
C LYS A 35 -63.48 -13.76 -33.21
N LYS A 36 -64.52 -12.93 -33.20
CA LYS A 36 -64.52 -11.59 -32.59
C LYS A 36 -64.72 -11.69 -31.08
N TYR A 37 -63.80 -12.36 -30.40
CA TYR A 37 -63.95 -12.72 -28.99
C TYR A 37 -64.03 -11.50 -28.06
N ASP A 38 -63.28 -10.45 -28.36
CA ASP A 38 -63.27 -9.22 -27.56
C ASP A 38 -64.64 -8.51 -27.61
N ASP A 39 -65.33 -8.55 -28.76
CA ASP A 39 -66.69 -8.02 -28.93
C ASP A 39 -67.76 -8.96 -28.36
N ALA A 40 -67.56 -10.28 -28.48
CA ALA A 40 -68.55 -11.28 -28.10
C ALA A 40 -68.61 -11.54 -26.58
N GLU A 41 -67.48 -11.41 -25.87
CA GLU A 41 -67.38 -11.77 -24.45
C GLU A 41 -68.38 -11.03 -23.54
N PRO A 42 -68.59 -9.70 -23.62
CA PRO A 42 -69.52 -9.00 -22.73
C PRO A 42 -70.95 -9.55 -22.86
N PHE A 43 -71.38 -9.81 -24.09
CA PHE A 43 -72.69 -10.39 -24.39
C PHE A 43 -72.78 -11.85 -23.93
N LEU A 44 -71.70 -12.62 -24.07
CA LEU A 44 -71.66 -14.01 -23.60
C LEU A 44 -71.69 -14.12 -22.08
N ARG A 45 -71.02 -13.19 -21.38
CA ARG A 45 -71.09 -13.08 -19.91
C ARG A 45 -72.50 -12.70 -19.46
N GLN A 46 -73.12 -11.73 -20.14
CA GLN A 46 -74.50 -11.33 -19.84
C GLN A 46 -75.48 -12.48 -20.06
N PHE A 47 -75.34 -13.21 -21.18
CA PHE A 47 -76.17 -14.37 -21.50
C PHE A 47 -76.08 -15.46 -20.43
N LEU A 48 -74.86 -15.84 -20.03
CA LEU A 48 -74.60 -16.87 -19.01
C LEU A 48 -74.91 -16.44 -17.58
N LYS A 49 -75.15 -15.15 -17.33
CA LYS A 49 -75.54 -14.62 -16.01
C LYS A 49 -77.02 -14.87 -15.70
N GLU A 50 -77.86 -15.05 -16.73
CA GLU A 50 -79.27 -15.41 -16.53
C GLU A 50 -79.35 -16.89 -16.07
N ASP A 51 -80.00 -17.16 -14.93
CA ASP A 51 -80.03 -18.50 -14.30
C ASP A 51 -80.40 -19.62 -15.29
N LYS A 52 -81.40 -19.36 -16.13
CA LYS A 52 -81.89 -20.30 -17.17
C LYS A 52 -80.86 -20.66 -18.25
N ASN A 53 -79.79 -19.87 -18.40
CA ASN A 53 -78.77 -20.04 -19.43
C ASN A 53 -77.42 -20.51 -18.85
N THR A 54 -77.28 -20.61 -17.53
CA THR A 54 -76.03 -21.03 -16.87
C THR A 54 -75.55 -22.41 -17.32
N GLU A 55 -76.49 -23.28 -17.68
CA GLU A 55 -76.28 -24.64 -18.14
C GLU A 55 -76.17 -24.77 -19.67
N HIS A 56 -76.19 -23.65 -20.41
CA HIS A 56 -76.20 -23.70 -21.87
C HIS A 56 -74.87 -24.26 -22.43
N PRO A 57 -74.87 -25.42 -23.11
CA PRO A 57 -73.62 -26.15 -23.39
C PRO A 57 -72.68 -25.42 -24.35
N ASN A 58 -73.19 -24.97 -25.51
CA ASN A 58 -72.35 -24.26 -26.49
C ASN A 58 -71.86 -22.89 -25.98
N ALA A 59 -72.69 -22.14 -25.26
CA ALA A 59 -72.29 -20.87 -24.65
C ALA A 59 -71.14 -21.04 -23.65
N ASN A 60 -71.17 -22.08 -22.80
CA ASN A 60 -70.05 -22.44 -21.93
C ASN A 60 -68.81 -22.84 -22.75
N PHE A 61 -68.96 -23.65 -23.81
CA PHE A 61 -67.85 -24.03 -24.70
C PHE A 61 -67.18 -22.80 -25.35
N GLN A 62 -67.97 -21.88 -25.89
CA GLN A 62 -67.48 -20.65 -26.52
C GLN A 62 -66.79 -19.73 -25.50
N MET A 63 -67.32 -19.63 -24.28
CA MET A 63 -66.69 -18.86 -23.20
C MET A 63 -65.33 -19.45 -22.83
N ALA A 64 -65.21 -20.78 -22.81
CA ALA A 64 -63.94 -21.45 -22.59
C ALA A 64 -62.92 -21.11 -23.68
N MET A 65 -63.35 -21.05 -24.95
CA MET A 65 -62.47 -20.63 -26.05
C MET A 65 -62.02 -19.17 -25.92
N VAL A 66 -62.92 -18.25 -25.53
CA VAL A 66 -62.58 -16.84 -25.28
C VAL A 66 -61.46 -16.74 -24.23
N PHE A 67 -61.61 -17.43 -23.10
CA PHE A 67 -60.59 -17.45 -22.06
C PHE A 67 -59.29 -18.12 -22.49
N GLN A 68 -59.37 -19.20 -23.28
CA GLN A 68 -58.18 -19.84 -23.85
C GLN A 68 -57.41 -18.87 -24.77
N GLU A 69 -58.10 -18.09 -25.60
CA GLU A 69 -57.46 -17.11 -26.48
C GLU A 69 -56.90 -15.92 -25.71
N LYS A 70 -57.56 -15.49 -24.63
CA LYS A 70 -56.99 -14.49 -23.71
C LYS A 70 -55.69 -14.98 -23.08
N ALA A 71 -55.68 -16.21 -22.54
CA ALA A 71 -54.48 -16.80 -21.96
C ALA A 71 -53.29 -16.86 -22.93
N LYS A 72 -53.54 -17.06 -24.24
CA LYS A 72 -52.49 -17.01 -25.28
C LYS A 72 -51.91 -15.62 -25.52
N LYS A 73 -52.66 -14.56 -25.22
CA LYS A 73 -52.22 -13.16 -25.38
C LYS A 73 -51.42 -12.66 -24.17
N ASN A 74 -51.54 -13.32 -23.02
CA ASN A 74 -50.85 -12.91 -21.81
C ASN A 74 -49.36 -13.28 -21.83
N ASP A 75 -48.56 -12.37 -21.29
CA ASP A 75 -47.13 -12.58 -21.11
C ASP A 75 -46.85 -13.61 -20.00
N VAL A 76 -46.02 -14.62 -20.30
CA VAL A 76 -45.72 -15.75 -19.42
C VAL A 76 -45.02 -15.33 -18.12
N LEU A 77 -44.25 -14.24 -18.12
CA LEU A 77 -43.50 -13.77 -16.95
C LEU A 77 -44.16 -12.57 -16.29
N ARG A 78 -44.60 -11.59 -17.07
CA ARG A 78 -45.18 -10.33 -16.57
C ARG A 78 -46.63 -10.46 -16.13
N GLU A 79 -47.39 -11.33 -16.78
CA GLU A 79 -48.84 -11.47 -16.59
C GLU A 79 -49.23 -12.89 -16.14
N THR A 80 -48.31 -13.58 -15.45
CA THR A 80 -48.46 -14.96 -14.97
C THR A 80 -49.81 -15.22 -14.30
N ASP A 81 -50.22 -14.34 -13.37
CA ASP A 81 -51.45 -14.51 -12.60
C ASP A 81 -52.69 -14.40 -13.49
N MET A 82 -52.70 -13.46 -14.43
CA MET A 82 -53.80 -13.28 -15.39
C MET A 82 -53.87 -14.45 -16.36
N LEU A 83 -52.73 -14.90 -16.89
CA LEU A 83 -52.62 -16.08 -17.73
C LEU A 83 -53.21 -17.29 -17.00
N THR A 84 -52.78 -17.54 -15.77
CA THR A 84 -53.22 -18.68 -14.97
C THR A 84 -54.72 -18.61 -14.66
N ALA A 85 -55.23 -17.43 -14.30
CA ALA A 85 -56.66 -17.21 -14.05
C ALA A 85 -57.51 -17.43 -15.32
N HIS A 86 -57.01 -17.03 -16.48
CA HIS A 86 -57.68 -17.29 -17.76
C HIS A 86 -57.65 -18.77 -18.13
N ILE A 87 -56.55 -19.49 -17.91
CA ILE A 87 -56.50 -20.94 -18.07
C ILE A 87 -57.52 -21.62 -17.15
N ASP A 88 -57.55 -21.27 -15.87
CA ASP A 88 -58.48 -21.86 -14.90
C ASP A 88 -59.94 -21.59 -15.27
N SER A 89 -60.23 -20.37 -15.72
CA SER A 89 -61.56 -20.01 -16.23
C SER A 89 -61.93 -20.84 -17.46
N ALA A 90 -61.01 -20.99 -18.42
CA ALA A 90 -61.25 -21.82 -19.61
C ALA A 90 -61.55 -23.27 -19.23
N ILE A 91 -60.76 -23.87 -18.31
CA ILE A 91 -60.99 -25.24 -17.82
C ILE A 91 -62.37 -25.37 -17.16
N VAL A 92 -62.77 -24.41 -16.32
CA VAL A 92 -64.09 -24.42 -15.66
C VAL A 92 -65.22 -24.40 -16.69
N PHE A 93 -65.14 -23.52 -17.69
CA PHE A 93 -66.16 -23.42 -18.72
C PHE A 93 -66.20 -24.64 -19.66
N TYR A 94 -65.05 -25.23 -20.00
CA TYR A 94 -64.99 -26.48 -20.73
C TYR A 94 -65.63 -27.64 -19.97
N ARG A 95 -65.36 -27.76 -18.66
CA ARG A 95 -65.99 -28.79 -17.80
C ARG A 95 -67.50 -28.60 -17.69
N LYS A 96 -67.98 -27.36 -17.60
CA LYS A 96 -69.42 -27.07 -17.64
C LYS A 96 -70.04 -27.48 -18.98
N ALA A 97 -69.38 -27.17 -20.10
CA ALA A 97 -69.85 -27.58 -21.42
C ALA A 97 -69.94 -29.11 -21.53
N LEU A 98 -68.92 -29.85 -21.07
CA LEU A 98 -68.93 -31.32 -21.02
C LEU A 98 -70.07 -31.90 -20.18
N ASN A 99 -70.39 -31.28 -19.05
CA ASN A 99 -71.43 -31.77 -18.14
C ASN A 99 -72.84 -31.67 -18.73
N TYR A 100 -73.11 -30.65 -19.54
CA TYR A 100 -74.45 -30.36 -20.06
C TYR A 100 -74.65 -30.73 -21.54
N ILE A 101 -73.58 -31.08 -22.27
CA ILE A 101 -73.70 -31.49 -23.67
C ILE A 101 -74.15 -32.96 -23.78
N ASP A 102 -75.25 -33.19 -24.49
CA ASP A 102 -75.79 -34.53 -24.75
C ASP A 102 -76.14 -34.73 -26.24
N GLU A 103 -76.54 -35.95 -26.62
CA GLU A 103 -76.89 -36.24 -28.01
C GLU A 103 -78.11 -35.44 -28.51
N LYS A 104 -79.05 -35.11 -27.62
CA LYS A 104 -80.28 -34.40 -27.99
C LYS A 104 -79.96 -32.96 -28.34
N GLU A 105 -79.11 -32.33 -27.54
CA GLU A 105 -78.62 -30.98 -27.75
C GLU A 105 -77.85 -30.85 -29.06
N VAL A 106 -76.89 -31.75 -29.30
CA VAL A 106 -76.07 -31.73 -30.53
C VAL A 106 -76.95 -31.93 -31.78
N LYS A 107 -77.97 -32.80 -31.72
CA LYS A 107 -78.91 -33.00 -32.84
C LYS A 107 -79.83 -31.80 -33.08
N ARG A 108 -80.24 -31.09 -32.02
CA ARG A 108 -81.16 -29.95 -32.12
C ARG A 108 -80.45 -28.68 -32.60
N ASN A 109 -79.20 -28.49 -32.19
CA ASN A 109 -78.44 -27.26 -32.42
C ASN A 109 -77.13 -27.54 -33.17
N ASP A 110 -77.17 -28.41 -34.19
CA ASP A 110 -76.00 -28.82 -34.97
C ASP A 110 -75.27 -27.63 -35.65
N GLU A 111 -76.00 -26.57 -35.96
CA GLU A 111 -75.48 -25.29 -36.47
C GLU A 111 -74.43 -24.64 -35.56
N TYR A 112 -74.46 -24.89 -34.24
CA TYR A 112 -73.47 -24.35 -33.30
C TYR A 112 -72.20 -25.19 -33.16
N TYR A 113 -72.17 -26.38 -33.77
CA TYR A 113 -71.08 -27.34 -33.69
C TYR A 113 -70.52 -27.68 -35.08
N LEU A 114 -70.69 -26.79 -36.06
CA LEU A 114 -70.26 -27.00 -37.45
C LEU A 114 -68.78 -27.35 -37.59
N ALA A 115 -67.93 -26.88 -36.67
CA ALA A 115 -66.50 -27.22 -36.62
C ALA A 115 -66.23 -28.74 -36.50
N TYR A 116 -67.20 -29.51 -35.99
CA TYR A 116 -67.11 -30.96 -35.80
C TYR A 116 -67.89 -31.77 -36.85
N LYS A 117 -68.46 -31.10 -37.86
CA LYS A 117 -69.27 -31.75 -38.90
C LYS A 117 -68.37 -32.60 -39.78
N ARG A 118 -68.59 -33.92 -39.77
CA ARG A 118 -67.84 -34.87 -40.59
C ARG A 118 -68.75 -35.91 -41.23
N ARG A 119 -68.25 -36.57 -42.28
CA ARG A 119 -68.95 -37.67 -42.95
C ARG A 119 -68.86 -38.92 -42.09
N ASP A 120 -70.01 -39.47 -41.70
CA ASP A 120 -70.06 -40.74 -41.00
C ASP A 120 -69.69 -41.89 -41.97
N ILE A 121 -68.68 -42.68 -41.60
CA ILE A 121 -68.09 -43.73 -42.44
C ILE A 121 -69.09 -44.88 -42.69
N ARG A 122 -70.01 -45.13 -41.75
CA ARG A 122 -70.96 -46.25 -41.81
C ARG A 122 -72.23 -45.91 -42.58
N THR A 123 -72.68 -44.66 -42.52
CA THR A 123 -73.97 -44.21 -43.09
C THR A 123 -73.81 -43.25 -44.27
N GLY A 124 -72.61 -42.73 -44.51
CA GLY A 124 -72.31 -41.77 -45.57
C GLY A 124 -72.88 -40.37 -45.35
N LYS A 125 -73.67 -40.13 -44.29
CA LYS A 125 -74.30 -38.84 -43.98
C LYS A 125 -73.34 -37.93 -43.24
N PHE A 126 -73.42 -36.64 -43.51
CA PHE A 126 -72.72 -35.62 -42.72
C PHE A 126 -73.48 -35.37 -41.42
N GLY A 127 -72.77 -35.36 -40.31
CA GLY A 127 -73.33 -35.05 -39.01
C GLY A 127 -72.25 -34.71 -38.00
N VAL A 128 -72.68 -34.22 -36.85
CA VAL A 128 -71.83 -33.96 -35.70
C VAL A 128 -72.02 -35.10 -34.69
N LYS A 129 -70.94 -35.73 -34.24
CA LYS A 129 -71.01 -36.76 -33.19
C LYS A 129 -70.61 -36.15 -31.84
N LEU A 130 -71.39 -36.46 -30.81
CA LEU A 130 -71.13 -36.04 -29.44
C LEU A 130 -69.71 -36.43 -28.97
N SER A 131 -69.29 -37.65 -29.28
CA SER A 131 -67.96 -38.18 -28.90
C SER A 131 -66.80 -37.33 -29.41
N ASP A 132 -66.95 -36.68 -30.57
CA ASP A 132 -65.88 -35.85 -31.14
C ASP A 132 -65.75 -34.53 -30.41
N ILE A 133 -66.89 -33.94 -30.04
CA ILE A 133 -66.92 -32.71 -29.24
C ILE A 133 -66.38 -32.99 -27.84
N GLN A 134 -66.82 -34.07 -27.20
CA GLN A 134 -66.34 -34.46 -25.88
C GLN A 134 -64.84 -34.72 -25.89
N PHE A 135 -64.34 -35.50 -26.86
CA PHE A 135 -62.92 -35.77 -27.01
C PHE A 135 -62.09 -34.50 -27.25
N ASP A 136 -62.55 -33.58 -28.10
CA ASP A 136 -61.84 -32.31 -28.32
C ASP A 136 -61.81 -31.43 -27.06
N ILE A 137 -62.93 -31.32 -26.34
CA ILE A 137 -62.96 -30.56 -25.08
C ILE A 137 -62.04 -31.20 -24.03
N GLU A 138 -62.07 -32.52 -23.88
CA GLU A 138 -61.16 -33.24 -22.98
C GLU A 138 -59.70 -33.00 -23.34
N LYS A 139 -59.35 -33.05 -24.63
CA LYS A 139 -58.00 -32.74 -25.12
C LYS A 139 -57.59 -31.29 -24.89
N LYS A 140 -58.51 -30.34 -25.03
CA LYS A 140 -58.28 -28.92 -24.71
C LYS A 140 -58.06 -28.71 -23.22
N VAL A 141 -58.85 -29.36 -22.36
CA VAL A 141 -58.65 -29.32 -20.90
C VAL A 141 -57.31 -29.93 -20.52
N GLU A 142 -56.92 -31.07 -21.10
CA GLU A 142 -55.62 -31.70 -20.89
C GLU A 142 -54.48 -30.75 -21.29
N ALA A 143 -54.54 -30.18 -22.49
CA ALA A 143 -53.55 -29.23 -22.99
C ALA A 143 -53.44 -27.96 -22.12
N LEU A 144 -54.56 -27.43 -21.62
CA LEU A 144 -54.59 -26.26 -20.73
C LEU A 144 -53.97 -26.57 -19.37
N ASN A 145 -54.22 -27.75 -18.79
CA ASN A 145 -53.57 -28.18 -17.56
C ASN A 145 -52.06 -28.35 -17.76
N GLU A 146 -51.65 -28.94 -18.90
CA GLU A 146 -50.24 -29.08 -19.24
C GLU A 146 -49.57 -27.71 -19.42
N GLN A 147 -50.21 -26.77 -20.12
CA GLN A 147 -49.74 -25.40 -20.26
C GLN A 147 -49.58 -24.70 -18.91
N LYS A 148 -50.57 -24.82 -18.01
CA LYS A 148 -50.49 -24.27 -16.65
C LYS A 148 -49.30 -24.81 -15.88
N ASN A 149 -49.07 -26.13 -15.93
CA ASN A 149 -47.94 -26.77 -15.26
C ASN A 149 -46.60 -26.27 -15.83
N ARG A 150 -46.48 -26.13 -17.15
CA ARG A 150 -45.27 -25.60 -17.80
C ARG A 150 -45.02 -24.14 -17.41
N VAL A 151 -46.05 -23.29 -17.37
CA VAL A 151 -45.94 -21.89 -16.93
C VAL A 151 -45.47 -21.82 -15.48
N ALA A 152 -46.06 -22.63 -14.59
CA ALA A 152 -45.64 -22.68 -13.19
C ALA A 152 -44.17 -23.13 -13.02
N GLU A 153 -43.72 -24.11 -13.84
CA GLU A 153 -42.32 -24.55 -13.86
C GLU A 153 -41.37 -23.43 -14.31
N VAL A 154 -41.70 -22.74 -15.40
CA VAL A 154 -40.92 -21.61 -15.95
C VAL A 154 -40.79 -20.49 -14.93
N VAL A 155 -41.91 -20.04 -14.36
CA VAL A 155 -41.92 -18.96 -13.37
C VAL A 155 -41.17 -19.38 -12.11
N GLY A 156 -41.31 -20.64 -11.68
CA GLY A 156 -40.57 -21.18 -10.54
C GLY A 156 -39.06 -21.14 -10.72
N TYR A 157 -38.54 -21.52 -11.90
CA TYR A 157 -37.10 -21.42 -12.18
C TYR A 157 -36.62 -19.98 -12.39
N TYR A 158 -37.43 -19.14 -13.05
CA TYR A 158 -37.15 -17.72 -13.21
C TYR A 158 -37.01 -17.01 -11.86
N SER A 159 -37.96 -17.18 -10.93
CA SER A 159 -37.88 -16.59 -9.60
C SER A 159 -36.67 -17.08 -8.82
N LYS A 160 -36.38 -18.39 -8.85
CA LYS A 160 -35.18 -18.95 -8.18
C LYS A 160 -33.87 -18.44 -8.77
N MET A 161 -33.82 -18.19 -10.08
CA MET A 161 -32.68 -17.56 -10.74
C MET A 161 -32.48 -16.13 -10.21
N VAL A 162 -33.54 -15.31 -10.22
CA VAL A 162 -33.51 -13.93 -9.72
C VAL A 162 -33.07 -13.90 -8.26
N GLU A 163 -33.75 -14.65 -7.39
CA GLU A 163 -33.45 -14.71 -5.94
C GLU A 163 -31.99 -15.11 -5.67
N SER A 164 -31.49 -16.15 -6.37
CA SER A 164 -30.12 -16.63 -6.18
C SER A 164 -29.10 -15.60 -6.66
N TYR A 165 -29.35 -14.92 -7.77
CA TYR A 165 -28.43 -13.91 -8.30
C TYR A 165 -28.43 -12.64 -7.45
N GLU A 166 -29.59 -12.19 -6.97
CA GLU A 166 -29.69 -11.06 -6.03
C GLU A 166 -29.00 -11.36 -4.71
N ALA A 167 -29.12 -12.60 -4.21
CA ALA A 167 -28.40 -13.06 -3.02
C ALA A 167 -26.87 -13.01 -3.23
N ALA A 168 -26.39 -13.47 -4.39
CA ALA A 168 -24.98 -13.35 -4.77
C ALA A 168 -24.54 -11.88 -4.82
N GLN A 169 -25.27 -11.01 -5.51
CA GLN A 169 -24.94 -9.59 -5.59
C GLN A 169 -24.94 -8.91 -4.21
N LYS A 170 -25.90 -9.25 -3.34
CA LYS A 170 -25.95 -8.74 -1.96
C LYS A 170 -24.73 -9.16 -1.16
N LYS A 171 -24.30 -10.43 -1.26
CA LYS A 171 -23.07 -10.92 -0.63
C LYS A 171 -21.83 -10.21 -1.16
N PHE A 172 -21.73 -10.02 -2.47
CA PHE A 172 -20.63 -9.27 -3.07
C PHE A 172 -20.56 -7.83 -2.52
N LYS A 173 -21.70 -7.12 -2.44
CA LYS A 173 -21.80 -5.78 -1.86
C LYS A 173 -21.43 -5.76 -0.38
N ALA A 174 -21.80 -6.78 0.39
CA ALA A 174 -21.40 -6.89 1.80
C ALA A 174 -19.89 -7.10 1.95
N ILE A 175 -19.29 -8.00 1.15
CA ILE A 175 -17.84 -8.20 1.10
C ILE A 175 -17.12 -6.90 0.75
N PHE A 176 -17.61 -6.19 -0.28
CA PHE A 176 -17.06 -4.89 -0.68
C PHE A 176 -17.19 -3.82 0.41
N GLY A 177 -18.32 -3.77 1.11
CA GLY A 177 -18.54 -2.82 2.20
C GLY A 177 -17.57 -2.99 3.37
N ILE A 178 -17.20 -4.24 3.69
CA ILE A 178 -16.20 -4.55 4.72
C ILE A 178 -14.77 -4.37 4.18
N ASN A 179 -14.56 -4.72 2.91
CA ASN A 179 -13.26 -4.75 2.26
C ASN A 179 -13.25 -3.87 1.00
N PRO A 180 -13.21 -2.53 1.12
CA PRO A 180 -13.43 -1.60 0.00
C PRO A 180 -12.28 -1.53 -1.00
N THR A 181 -11.12 -2.12 -0.70
CA THR A 181 -9.94 -2.10 -1.57
C THR A 181 -9.32 -3.48 -1.68
N ARG A 182 -8.55 -3.69 -2.75
CA ARG A 182 -7.78 -4.91 -2.96
C ARG A 182 -6.79 -5.18 -1.81
N LYS A 183 -6.12 -4.14 -1.31
CA LYS A 183 -5.24 -4.19 -0.13
C LYS A 183 -5.98 -4.79 1.06
N VAL A 184 -7.14 -4.20 1.41
CA VAL A 184 -7.93 -4.62 2.58
C VAL A 184 -8.49 -6.03 2.38
N LEU A 185 -9.06 -6.33 1.21
CA LEU A 185 -9.66 -7.63 0.90
C LEU A 185 -8.66 -8.78 1.10
N TYR A 186 -7.46 -8.63 0.58
CA TYR A 186 -6.46 -9.69 0.65
C TYR A 186 -5.75 -9.69 1.99
N LEU A 187 -5.20 -8.57 2.44
CA LEU A 187 -4.39 -8.53 3.65
C LEU A 187 -5.19 -8.80 4.92
N ARG A 188 -6.49 -8.48 4.97
CA ARG A 188 -7.38 -8.81 6.09
C ARG A 188 -8.14 -10.13 5.94
N ALA A 189 -7.92 -10.88 4.86
CA ALA A 189 -8.65 -12.13 4.60
C ALA A 189 -8.49 -13.14 5.74
N ASP A 190 -9.59 -13.75 6.17
CA ASP A 190 -9.63 -14.74 7.24
C ASP A 190 -10.56 -15.90 6.86
N GLY A 191 -10.79 -16.82 7.80
CA GLY A 191 -11.71 -17.94 7.59
C GLY A 191 -13.14 -17.50 7.29
N ASN A 192 -13.60 -16.36 7.82
CA ASN A 192 -14.94 -15.82 7.54
C ASN A 192 -15.01 -15.25 6.11
N THR A 193 -13.99 -14.51 5.69
CA THR A 193 -13.85 -14.00 4.32
C THR A 193 -13.92 -15.14 3.31
N LEU A 194 -13.24 -16.27 3.57
CA LEU A 194 -13.31 -17.45 2.70
C LEU A 194 -14.72 -18.04 2.65
N LYS A 195 -15.41 -18.16 3.78
CA LYS A 195 -16.81 -18.63 3.83
C LYS A 195 -17.76 -17.71 3.07
N ASP A 196 -17.56 -16.39 3.17
CA ASP A 196 -18.36 -15.41 2.44
C ASP A 196 -18.14 -15.54 0.92
N MET A 197 -16.89 -15.77 0.48
CA MET A 197 -16.57 -16.04 -0.93
C MET A 197 -17.19 -17.35 -1.44
N ASP A 198 -17.14 -18.42 -0.65
CA ASP A 198 -17.76 -19.70 -0.99
C ASP A 198 -19.29 -19.56 -1.07
N GLY A 199 -19.88 -18.81 -0.12
CA GLY A 199 -21.30 -18.50 -0.09
C GLY A 199 -21.76 -17.64 -1.27
N LEU A 200 -20.93 -16.70 -1.72
CA LEU A 200 -21.14 -15.91 -2.93
C LEU A 200 -21.10 -16.79 -4.18
N LYS A 201 -20.06 -17.62 -4.31
CA LYS A 201 -19.88 -18.56 -5.43
C LYS A 201 -21.06 -19.52 -5.54
N ALA A 202 -21.51 -20.09 -4.42
CA ALA A 202 -22.61 -21.05 -4.39
C ALA A 202 -23.96 -20.44 -4.83
N ASP A 203 -24.25 -19.20 -4.41
CA ASP A 203 -25.46 -18.49 -4.87
C ASP A 203 -25.41 -18.20 -6.38
N TYR A 204 -24.25 -17.75 -6.87
CA TYR A 204 -24.07 -17.47 -8.29
C TYR A 204 -24.19 -18.73 -9.17
N ILE A 205 -23.57 -19.85 -8.78
CA ILE A 205 -23.70 -21.12 -9.51
C ILE A 205 -25.16 -21.56 -9.55
N ARG A 206 -25.88 -21.48 -8.42
CA ARG A 206 -27.33 -21.77 -8.38
C ARG A 206 -28.14 -20.87 -9.31
N ALA A 207 -27.80 -19.59 -9.42
CA ALA A 207 -28.46 -18.68 -10.35
C ALA A 207 -28.27 -19.12 -11.81
N VAL A 208 -27.03 -19.46 -12.19
CA VAL A 208 -26.71 -19.94 -13.55
C VAL A 208 -27.43 -21.25 -13.86
N GLU A 209 -27.42 -22.22 -12.93
CA GLU A 209 -28.15 -23.48 -13.09
C GLU A 209 -29.67 -23.28 -13.23
N ASN A 210 -30.24 -22.34 -12.47
CA ASN A 210 -31.66 -22.01 -12.57
C ASN A 210 -31.99 -21.28 -13.87
N PHE A 211 -31.07 -20.45 -14.40
CA PHE A 211 -31.22 -19.86 -15.73
C PHE A 211 -31.28 -20.95 -16.82
N ASP A 212 -30.41 -21.95 -16.76
CA ASP A 212 -30.40 -23.05 -17.74
C ASP A 212 -31.70 -23.88 -17.69
N LYS A 213 -32.22 -24.13 -16.49
CA LYS A 213 -33.52 -24.81 -16.28
C LYS A 213 -34.69 -23.95 -16.77
N TYR A 214 -34.69 -22.66 -16.43
CA TYR A 214 -35.65 -21.68 -16.92
C TYR A 214 -35.69 -21.66 -18.45
N LYS A 215 -34.54 -21.52 -19.11
CA LYS A 215 -34.44 -21.48 -20.57
C LYS A 215 -34.93 -22.77 -21.21
N SER A 216 -34.55 -23.91 -20.64
CA SER A 216 -35.00 -25.24 -21.10
C SER A 216 -36.52 -25.42 -20.98
N SER A 217 -37.13 -24.92 -19.91
CA SER A 217 -38.58 -25.03 -19.70
C SER A 217 -39.36 -24.00 -20.52
N MET A 218 -38.80 -22.80 -20.74
CA MET A 218 -39.39 -21.77 -21.61
C MET A 218 -39.53 -22.26 -23.06
N GLY A 219 -38.52 -22.98 -23.57
CA GLY A 219 -38.57 -23.59 -24.91
C GLY A 219 -39.70 -24.61 -25.11
N LYS A 220 -40.34 -25.10 -24.03
CA LYS A 220 -41.49 -26.02 -24.08
C LYS A 220 -42.83 -25.27 -24.21
N ILE A 221 -42.88 -23.95 -24.12
CA ILE A 221 -44.10 -23.15 -24.22
C ILE A 221 -44.13 -22.49 -25.62
N PRO A 222 -44.99 -22.94 -26.54
CA PRO A 222 -45.07 -22.37 -27.87
C PRO A 222 -45.48 -20.89 -27.81
N GLY A 223 -44.75 -20.02 -28.51
CA GLY A 223 -45.12 -18.61 -28.64
C GLY A 223 -44.94 -17.78 -27.36
N ALA A 224 -44.14 -18.23 -26.39
CA ALA A 224 -43.93 -17.53 -25.12
C ALA A 224 -43.27 -16.14 -25.26
N GLY A 225 -42.68 -15.81 -26.42
CA GLY A 225 -42.13 -14.48 -26.70
C GLY A 225 -40.74 -14.22 -26.11
N TYR A 226 -40.13 -15.19 -25.43
CA TYR A 226 -38.82 -15.06 -24.79
C TYR A 226 -37.78 -16.03 -25.39
N ASP A 227 -36.64 -15.50 -25.84
CA ASP A 227 -35.41 -16.27 -26.15
C ASP A 227 -34.20 -15.59 -25.51
N GLN A 228 -34.23 -15.54 -24.17
CA GLN A 228 -33.19 -14.85 -23.42
C GLN A 228 -31.85 -15.59 -23.51
N SER A 229 -30.77 -14.82 -23.58
CA SER A 229 -29.40 -15.29 -23.50
C SER A 229 -28.70 -14.72 -22.28
N LEU A 230 -27.75 -15.47 -21.72
CA LEU A 230 -26.99 -15.05 -20.55
C LEU A 230 -25.56 -14.70 -20.95
N ILE A 231 -25.15 -13.47 -20.66
CA ILE A 231 -23.75 -13.03 -20.77
C ILE A 231 -23.17 -12.90 -19.36
N LYS A 232 -22.01 -13.54 -19.17
CA LYS A 232 -21.21 -13.45 -17.94
C LYS A 232 -20.15 -12.36 -18.11
N LYS A 233 -20.27 -11.28 -17.36
CA LYS A 233 -19.35 -10.14 -17.33
C LYS A 233 -18.29 -10.35 -16.27
N GLU A 234 -17.03 -10.26 -16.67
CA GLU A 234 -15.91 -10.39 -15.75
C GLU A 234 -15.81 -9.18 -14.80
N ILE A 235 -15.35 -9.42 -13.57
CA ILE A 235 -15.00 -8.39 -12.58
C ILE A 235 -13.50 -8.14 -12.68
N LEU A 236 -13.12 -6.99 -13.25
CA LEU A 236 -11.73 -6.58 -13.44
C LEU A 236 -11.35 -5.45 -12.49
N ASP A 237 -12.19 -4.41 -12.39
CA ASP A 237 -12.04 -3.31 -11.44
C ASP A 237 -12.93 -3.58 -10.23
N TYR A 238 -12.34 -4.08 -9.16
CA TYR A 238 -13.02 -4.40 -7.90
C TYR A 238 -13.83 -3.23 -7.31
N LYS A 239 -13.47 -1.97 -7.62
CA LYS A 239 -14.20 -0.79 -7.12
C LYS A 239 -15.45 -0.45 -7.93
N LYS A 240 -15.49 -0.82 -9.21
CA LYS A 240 -16.55 -0.39 -10.15
C LYS A 240 -17.46 -1.54 -10.58
N ASP A 241 -16.88 -2.71 -10.80
CA ASP A 241 -17.59 -3.86 -11.35
C ASP A 241 -18.38 -4.60 -10.26
N GLY A 242 -19.36 -5.41 -10.68
CA GLY A 242 -20.10 -6.28 -9.76
C GLY A 242 -21.20 -5.60 -8.94
N GLN A 243 -21.40 -4.28 -9.04
CA GLN A 243 -22.37 -3.56 -8.20
C GLN A 243 -23.72 -3.27 -8.88
N THR A 244 -23.74 -3.21 -10.21
CA THR A 244 -24.95 -2.84 -10.97
C THR A 244 -25.96 -4.00 -10.98
N PRO A 245 -27.26 -3.73 -10.75
CA PRO A 245 -28.29 -4.76 -10.85
C PRO A 245 -28.41 -5.27 -12.29
N SER A 246 -28.91 -6.51 -12.43
CA SER A 246 -29.20 -7.11 -13.74
C SER A 246 -30.65 -6.84 -14.14
N ASP A 247 -30.88 -6.60 -15.43
CA ASP A 247 -32.24 -6.62 -15.99
C ASP A 247 -32.58 -8.06 -16.38
N TYR A 248 -33.46 -8.69 -15.61
CA TYR A 248 -33.85 -10.10 -15.79
C TYR A 248 -34.86 -10.31 -16.91
N LEU A 249 -35.49 -9.24 -17.41
CA LEU A 249 -36.50 -9.30 -18.49
C LEU A 249 -35.92 -8.95 -19.86
N ALA A 250 -34.64 -8.56 -19.93
CA ALA A 250 -33.96 -8.26 -21.18
C ALA A 250 -33.70 -9.54 -22.01
N ASP A 251 -33.66 -9.41 -23.34
CA ASP A 251 -33.27 -10.50 -24.26
C ASP A 251 -31.83 -10.98 -23.99
N ILE A 252 -30.98 -10.08 -23.51
CA ILE A 252 -29.61 -10.37 -23.09
C ILE A 252 -29.48 -10.02 -21.60
N ILE A 253 -29.58 -11.05 -20.77
CA ILE A 253 -29.37 -10.92 -19.33
C ILE A 253 -27.87 -10.85 -19.07
N ASN A 254 -27.45 -9.81 -18.36
CA ASN A 254 -26.06 -9.58 -18.03
C ASN A 254 -25.81 -9.93 -16.57
N PHE A 255 -25.14 -11.04 -16.29
CA PHE A 255 -24.67 -11.39 -14.95
C PHE A 255 -23.20 -11.03 -14.79
N TRP A 256 -22.83 -10.49 -13.64
CA TRP A 256 -21.43 -10.45 -13.23
C TRP A 256 -20.98 -11.86 -12.84
N ASP A 257 -19.78 -12.24 -13.26
CA ASP A 257 -19.21 -13.55 -13.02
C ASP A 257 -18.58 -13.64 -11.63
N TYR A 258 -19.44 -13.58 -10.60
CA TYR A 258 -19.03 -13.68 -9.22
C TYR A 258 -18.33 -15.02 -8.92
N GLY A 259 -18.68 -16.09 -9.64
CA GLY A 259 -18.09 -17.42 -9.45
C GLY A 259 -16.59 -17.43 -9.78
N SER A 260 -16.22 -17.01 -10.98
CA SER A 260 -14.81 -16.95 -11.40
C SER A 260 -14.01 -15.96 -10.55
N TRP A 261 -14.60 -14.81 -10.21
CA TRP A 261 -13.94 -13.82 -9.36
C TRP A 261 -13.68 -14.33 -7.94
N ALA A 262 -14.68 -14.97 -7.31
CA ALA A 262 -14.54 -15.53 -5.96
C ALA A 262 -13.47 -16.64 -5.94
N GLU A 263 -13.48 -17.53 -6.94
CA GLU A 263 -12.50 -18.62 -7.05
C GLU A 263 -11.06 -18.11 -7.19
N ARG A 264 -10.83 -17.13 -8.08
CA ARG A 264 -9.50 -16.51 -8.22
C ARG A 264 -9.07 -15.80 -6.93
N SER A 265 -9.99 -15.10 -6.27
CA SER A 265 -9.69 -14.39 -5.03
C SER A 265 -9.35 -15.35 -3.89
N VAL A 266 -10.10 -16.45 -3.73
CA VAL A 266 -9.80 -17.50 -2.77
C VAL A 266 -8.46 -18.16 -3.05
N LYS A 267 -8.13 -18.38 -4.33
CA LYS A 267 -6.83 -18.93 -4.72
C LYS A 267 -5.68 -18.01 -4.30
N ILE A 268 -5.76 -16.72 -4.61
CA ILE A 268 -4.75 -15.72 -4.19
C ILE A 268 -4.61 -15.71 -2.65
N MET A 269 -5.72 -15.74 -1.92
CA MET A 269 -5.69 -15.76 -0.45
C MET A 269 -4.95 -16.98 0.10
N LYS A 270 -5.26 -18.18 -0.41
CA LYS A 270 -4.70 -19.44 0.09
C LYS A 270 -3.26 -19.69 -0.38
N ASP A 271 -2.96 -19.41 -1.64
CA ASP A 271 -1.70 -19.78 -2.26
C ASP A 271 -0.61 -18.70 -2.07
N GLU A 272 -1.01 -17.44 -1.91
CA GLU A 272 -0.08 -16.32 -1.81
C GLU A 272 -0.14 -15.63 -0.45
N ILE A 273 -1.32 -15.15 -0.03
CA ILE A 273 -1.43 -14.27 1.15
C ILE A 273 -1.14 -15.01 2.46
N PHE A 274 -1.77 -16.16 2.70
CA PHE A 274 -1.58 -16.89 3.96
C PHE A 274 -0.14 -17.37 4.12
N PRO A 275 0.52 -17.98 3.10
CA PRO A 275 1.94 -18.29 3.17
C PRO A 275 2.82 -17.05 3.37
N LEU A 276 2.47 -15.91 2.77
CA LEU A 276 3.22 -14.67 2.97
C LEU A 276 3.14 -14.17 4.42
N ARG A 277 2.00 -14.34 5.10
CA ARG A 277 1.88 -14.03 6.54
C ARG A 277 2.82 -14.87 7.40
N GLU A 278 2.92 -16.16 7.12
CA GLU A 278 3.84 -17.05 7.82
C GLU A 278 5.30 -16.65 7.57
N LYS A 279 5.65 -16.25 6.34
CA LYS A 279 7.00 -15.75 6.01
C LYS A 279 7.34 -14.47 6.77
N VAL A 280 6.38 -13.55 6.92
CA VAL A 280 6.56 -12.31 7.70
C VAL A 280 6.86 -12.65 9.16
N VAL A 281 6.09 -13.55 9.77
CA VAL A 281 6.33 -14.00 11.15
C VAL A 281 7.67 -14.73 11.28
N ALA A 282 7.99 -15.63 10.34
CA ALA A 282 9.24 -16.38 10.36
C ALA A 282 10.47 -15.46 10.25
N TYR A 283 10.41 -14.44 9.40
CA TYR A 283 11.48 -13.46 9.29
C TYR A 283 11.70 -12.69 10.60
N ASP A 284 10.61 -12.27 11.26
CA ASP A 284 10.71 -11.56 12.54
C ASP A 284 11.23 -12.46 13.67
N ARG A 285 10.90 -13.76 13.67
CA ARG A 285 11.49 -14.74 14.58
C ARG A 285 12.99 -14.88 14.38
N ASN A 286 13.49 -14.81 13.15
CA ASN A 286 14.93 -14.82 12.90
C ASN A 286 15.60 -13.56 13.47
N LEU A 287 14.96 -12.38 13.38
CA LEU A 287 15.45 -11.17 14.04
C LEU A 287 15.46 -11.32 15.56
N THR A 288 14.42 -11.91 16.15
CA THR A 288 14.39 -12.20 17.59
C THR A 288 15.51 -13.16 18.00
N ALA A 289 15.81 -14.18 17.19
CA ALA A 289 16.92 -15.09 17.48
C ALA A 289 18.28 -14.37 17.50
N LEU A 290 18.51 -13.43 16.57
CA LEU A 290 19.71 -12.58 16.61
C LEU A 290 19.74 -11.67 17.83
N GLU A 291 18.59 -11.12 18.24
CA GLU A 291 18.48 -10.34 19.48
C GLU A 291 18.84 -11.16 20.71
N GLU A 292 18.42 -12.43 20.77
CA GLU A 292 18.78 -13.34 21.86
C GLU A 292 20.27 -13.66 21.91
N ILE A 293 20.92 -13.92 20.77
CA ILE A 293 22.37 -14.15 20.67
C ILE A 293 23.12 -12.94 21.24
N LEU A 294 22.69 -11.73 20.85
CA LEU A 294 23.28 -10.49 21.32
C LEU A 294 23.22 -10.37 22.85
N LEU A 295 22.05 -10.67 23.43
CA LEU A 295 21.81 -10.54 24.87
C LEU A 295 22.50 -11.64 25.71
N LYS A 296 22.56 -12.88 25.22
CA LYS A 296 23.09 -14.03 25.96
C LYS A 296 24.58 -14.22 25.77
N ASP A 297 25.04 -14.17 24.53
CA ASP A 297 26.42 -14.52 24.17
C ASP A 297 27.33 -13.30 24.12
N SER A 298 26.75 -12.08 24.23
CA SER A 298 27.49 -10.81 24.12
C SER A 298 28.34 -10.76 22.84
N SER A 299 27.80 -11.29 21.74
CA SER A 299 28.46 -11.34 20.45
C SER A 299 27.78 -10.41 19.44
N SER A 300 28.57 -9.87 18.52
CA SER A 300 28.07 -9.07 17.41
C SER A 300 27.34 -9.96 16.42
N VAL A 301 26.21 -9.48 15.90
CA VAL A 301 25.36 -10.20 14.95
C VAL A 301 25.40 -9.56 13.56
N SER A 302 26.40 -8.74 13.27
CA SER A 302 26.57 -8.04 12.00
C SER A 302 26.56 -8.99 10.79
N ASP A 303 27.25 -10.14 10.89
CA ASP A 303 27.28 -11.15 9.83
C ASP A 303 25.91 -11.81 9.64
N GLY A 304 25.26 -12.24 10.72
CA GLY A 304 23.91 -12.83 10.67
C GLY A 304 22.85 -11.87 10.12
N LEU A 305 22.97 -10.56 10.40
CA LEU A 305 22.13 -9.52 9.80
C LEU A 305 22.38 -9.36 8.29
N SER A 306 23.61 -9.57 7.82
CA SER A 306 23.94 -9.48 6.40
C SER A 306 23.35 -10.63 5.57
N GLU A 307 23.16 -11.79 6.21
CA GLU A 307 22.52 -12.97 5.61
C GLU A 307 20.99 -12.83 5.55
N LEU A 308 20.39 -12.05 6.46
CA LEU A 308 18.95 -11.79 6.47
C LEU A 308 18.58 -10.66 5.50
N SER A 309 18.00 -11.03 4.35
CA SER A 309 17.45 -10.06 3.39
C SER A 309 15.93 -10.03 3.42
N PRO A 310 15.29 -8.88 3.72
CA PRO A 310 13.84 -8.76 3.64
C PRO A 310 13.33 -8.55 2.21
N LYS A 311 14.21 -8.43 1.21
CA LYS A 311 13.86 -7.96 -0.15
C LYS A 311 12.75 -8.79 -0.79
N LEU A 312 12.85 -10.12 -0.73
CA LEU A 312 11.83 -11.00 -1.30
C LEU A 312 10.45 -10.78 -0.64
N ILE A 313 10.41 -10.66 0.69
CA ILE A 313 9.15 -10.44 1.43
C ILE A 313 8.59 -9.05 1.12
N SER A 314 9.46 -8.04 1.07
CA SER A 314 9.12 -6.67 0.71
C SER A 314 8.51 -6.58 -0.69
N ASP A 315 9.14 -7.20 -1.69
CA ASP A 315 8.66 -7.21 -3.07
C ASP A 315 7.30 -7.93 -3.22
N GLN A 316 7.08 -9.00 -2.44
CA GLN A 316 5.81 -9.72 -2.42
C GLN A 316 4.69 -8.90 -1.74
N LEU A 317 4.98 -8.22 -0.63
CA LEU A 317 4.02 -7.36 0.06
C LEU A 317 3.69 -6.10 -0.74
N ALA A 318 4.67 -5.51 -1.44
CA ALA A 318 4.52 -4.31 -2.26
C ALA A 318 3.46 -4.44 -3.37
N GLN A 319 3.16 -5.67 -3.82
CA GLN A 319 2.09 -5.94 -4.79
C GLN A 319 0.69 -5.60 -4.25
N TYR A 320 0.52 -5.62 -2.93
CA TYR A 320 -0.75 -5.39 -2.23
C TYR A 320 -0.75 -4.09 -1.44
N ASP A 321 0.40 -3.70 -0.91
CA ASP A 321 0.60 -2.52 -0.08
C ASP A 321 1.96 -1.87 -0.39
N PRO A 322 2.01 -0.69 -1.03
CA PRO A 322 3.28 -0.06 -1.41
C PRO A 322 4.21 0.26 -0.23
N GLU A 323 3.66 0.43 0.97
CA GLU A 323 4.43 0.72 2.19
C GLU A 323 4.05 -0.23 3.34
N PRO A 324 4.43 -1.52 3.26
CA PRO A 324 4.00 -2.53 4.22
C PRO A 324 4.50 -2.23 5.63
N LEU A 325 3.58 -2.26 6.60
CA LEU A 325 3.91 -2.05 8.01
C LEU A 325 5.02 -3.00 8.51
N PRO A 326 5.00 -4.33 8.23
CA PRO A 326 6.04 -5.23 8.73
C PRO A 326 7.44 -4.88 8.22
N VAL A 327 7.56 -4.35 7.00
CA VAL A 327 8.87 -3.96 6.44
C VAL A 327 9.49 -2.80 7.23
N ALA A 328 8.68 -1.83 7.65
CA ALA A 328 9.16 -0.74 8.51
C ALA A 328 9.55 -1.26 9.92
N VAL A 329 8.82 -2.24 10.46
CA VAL A 329 9.17 -2.89 11.74
C VAL A 329 10.48 -3.68 11.62
N PHE A 330 10.68 -4.42 10.53
CA PHE A 330 11.94 -5.12 10.26
C PHE A 330 13.12 -4.16 10.15
N ALA A 331 12.93 -3.03 9.46
CA ALA A 331 13.95 -2.00 9.36
C ALA A 331 14.32 -1.44 10.74
N LEU A 332 13.33 -1.20 11.60
CA LEU A 332 13.55 -0.74 12.98
C LEU A 332 14.37 -1.75 13.78
N ARG A 333 13.95 -3.03 13.77
CA ARG A 333 14.65 -4.10 14.50
C ARG A 333 16.07 -4.31 13.97
N ASN A 334 16.26 -4.28 12.66
CA ASN A 334 17.59 -4.33 12.03
C ASN A 334 18.48 -3.18 12.51
N SER A 335 17.95 -1.95 12.55
CA SER A 335 18.70 -0.78 13.01
C SER A 335 19.09 -0.88 14.49
N ASP A 336 18.19 -1.37 15.33
CA ASP A 336 18.44 -1.62 16.76
C ASP A 336 19.54 -2.67 16.95
N LEU A 337 19.46 -3.80 16.24
CA LEU A 337 20.47 -4.86 16.28
C LEU A 337 21.84 -4.39 15.79
N ARG A 338 21.90 -3.55 14.74
CA ARG A 338 23.15 -2.94 14.27
C ARG A 338 23.79 -2.04 15.32
N TYR A 339 23.00 -1.16 15.94
CA TYR A 339 23.49 -0.30 17.01
C TYR A 339 24.03 -1.12 18.19
N LYS A 340 23.26 -2.11 18.65
CA LYS A 340 23.69 -2.99 19.74
C LYS A 340 24.94 -3.81 19.40
N SER A 341 25.08 -4.25 18.14
CA SER A 341 26.28 -4.96 17.66
C SER A 341 27.51 -4.05 17.71
N LEU A 342 27.40 -2.79 17.29
CA LEU A 342 28.47 -1.79 17.40
C LEU A 342 28.92 -1.58 18.86
N LEU A 343 27.99 -1.58 19.81
CA LEU A 343 28.32 -1.47 21.23
C LEU A 343 29.16 -2.65 21.75
N ILE A 344 28.92 -3.85 21.21
CA ILE A 344 29.67 -5.06 21.56
C ILE A 344 31.05 -5.04 20.90
N ASP A 345 31.09 -4.80 19.59
CA ASP A 345 32.33 -4.77 18.80
C ASP A 345 33.34 -3.76 19.36
N HIS A 346 32.82 -2.67 19.92
CA HIS A 346 33.64 -1.59 20.47
C HIS A 346 33.53 -1.45 21.99
N LYS A 347 33.15 -2.48 22.77
CA LYS A 347 32.89 -2.37 24.23
C LYS A 347 33.97 -1.62 25.04
N GLY A 348 35.24 -1.77 24.66
CA GLY A 348 36.39 -1.12 25.32
C GLY A 348 36.81 0.25 24.78
N TYR A 349 36.06 0.86 23.85
CA TYR A 349 36.50 2.11 23.21
C TYR A 349 36.71 3.26 24.19
N LYS A 350 35.93 3.32 25.29
CA LYS A 350 36.07 4.34 26.33
C LYS A 350 37.43 4.30 27.03
N ASP A 351 38.02 3.11 27.14
CA ASP A 351 39.32 2.89 27.77
C ASP A 351 40.48 3.05 26.77
N SER A 352 40.18 3.21 25.48
CA SER A 352 41.19 3.46 24.45
C SER A 352 41.90 4.78 24.72
N THR A 353 43.22 4.81 24.61
CA THR A 353 43.97 6.07 24.65
C THR A 353 43.84 6.84 23.34
N ASP A 354 43.59 6.15 22.21
CA ASP A 354 43.41 6.73 20.88
C ASP A 354 42.10 7.51 20.80
N VAL A 355 42.21 8.85 20.72
CA VAL A 355 41.09 9.78 20.66
C VAL A 355 40.39 9.74 19.30
N LEU A 356 41.13 9.50 18.21
CA LEU A 356 40.53 9.42 16.87
C LEU A 356 39.68 8.17 16.72
N TYR A 357 40.13 7.04 17.26
CA TYR A 357 39.33 5.82 17.35
C TYR A 357 38.05 6.04 18.17
N GLN A 358 38.15 6.74 19.31
CA GLN A 358 36.94 7.08 20.10
C GLN A 358 35.94 7.92 19.30
N LEU A 359 36.41 8.91 18.54
CA LEU A 359 35.57 9.74 17.69
C LEU A 359 34.89 8.91 16.60
N ASP A 360 35.63 8.03 15.92
CA ASP A 360 35.08 7.18 14.86
C ASP A 360 33.96 6.27 15.39
N VAL A 361 34.20 5.58 16.52
CA VAL A 361 33.19 4.71 17.16
C VAL A 361 31.94 5.51 17.55
N LEU A 362 32.10 6.71 18.11
CA LEU A 362 30.97 7.56 18.51
C LEU A 362 30.17 8.07 17.31
N ASN A 363 30.84 8.50 16.24
CA ASN A 363 30.19 8.93 15.00
C ASN A 363 29.40 7.77 14.36
N ASN A 364 30.01 6.58 14.26
CA ASN A 364 29.35 5.39 13.73
C ASN A 364 28.13 4.99 14.59
N SER A 365 28.25 5.07 15.91
CA SER A 365 27.14 4.84 16.85
C SER A 365 26.00 5.84 16.65
N LEU A 366 26.31 7.12 16.52
CA LEU A 366 25.31 8.18 16.29
C LEU A 366 24.63 8.04 14.93
N ASN A 367 25.36 7.66 13.88
CA ASN A 367 24.79 7.37 12.57
C ASN A 367 23.77 6.22 12.63
N ALA A 368 24.11 5.13 13.34
CA ALA A 368 23.17 4.02 13.55
C ALA A 368 21.92 4.44 14.36
N LEU A 369 22.09 5.26 15.39
CA LEU A 369 20.98 5.81 16.17
C LEU A 369 20.10 6.78 15.37
N ASN A 370 20.68 7.60 14.50
CA ASN A 370 19.95 8.51 13.62
C ASN A 370 19.11 7.73 12.59
N ALA A 371 19.66 6.63 12.05
CA ALA A 371 18.89 5.73 11.18
C ALA A 371 17.71 5.11 11.93
N MET A 372 17.93 4.64 13.17
CA MET A 372 16.88 4.09 14.02
C MET A 372 15.78 5.13 14.30
N ASP A 373 16.15 6.33 14.75
CA ASP A 373 15.24 7.45 15.01
C ASP A 373 14.41 7.82 13.78
N SER A 374 15.03 7.89 12.59
CA SER A 374 14.33 8.15 11.34
C SER A 374 13.24 7.09 11.05
N ILE A 375 13.56 5.81 11.23
CA ILE A 375 12.61 4.71 10.99
C ILE A 375 11.48 4.72 12.02
N VAL A 376 11.77 4.98 13.30
CA VAL A 376 10.74 5.09 14.34
C VAL A 376 9.77 6.24 14.02
N ASN A 377 10.28 7.38 13.58
CA ASN A 377 9.42 8.51 13.19
C ASN A 377 8.53 8.18 11.98
N VAL A 378 9.00 7.37 11.03
CA VAL A 378 8.15 6.83 9.95
C VAL A 378 7.01 5.97 10.49
N LEU A 379 7.29 5.10 11.47
CA LEU A 379 6.27 4.26 12.10
C LEU A 379 5.25 5.10 12.90
N ILE A 380 5.71 6.09 13.67
CA ILE A 380 4.84 6.97 14.45
C ILE A 380 3.98 7.87 13.54
N GLY A 381 4.49 8.26 12.37
CA GLY A 381 3.73 9.00 11.37
C GLY A 381 2.58 8.22 10.73
N LYS A 382 2.55 6.88 10.85
CA LYS A 382 1.48 6.03 10.32
C LYS A 382 0.32 5.92 11.32
N ASN A 383 -0.89 5.71 10.80
CA ASN A 383 -2.02 5.28 11.62
C ASN A 383 -1.86 3.79 11.98
N LEU A 384 -1.08 3.52 13.04
CA LEU A 384 -0.74 2.16 13.46
C LEU A 384 -1.97 1.30 13.76
N ILE A 385 -3.06 1.89 14.25
CA ILE A 385 -4.30 1.15 14.57
C ILE A 385 -4.93 0.61 13.28
N GLU A 386 -5.07 1.43 12.24
CA GLU A 386 -5.67 0.99 10.98
C GLU A 386 -4.73 0.11 10.14
N GLU A 387 -3.44 0.43 10.12
CA GLU A 387 -2.46 -0.37 9.37
C GLU A 387 -2.26 -1.75 9.99
N SER A 388 -2.28 -1.86 11.33
CA SER A 388 -2.13 -3.14 12.02
C SER A 388 -3.24 -4.13 11.69
N LYS A 389 -4.45 -3.67 11.41
CA LYS A 389 -5.55 -4.54 10.96
C LYS A 389 -5.23 -5.28 9.66
N ASN A 390 -4.41 -4.70 8.78
CA ASN A 390 -3.95 -5.36 7.55
C ASN A 390 -2.94 -6.49 7.83
N TYR A 391 -2.28 -6.43 8.98
CA TYR A 391 -1.23 -7.36 9.38
C TYR A 391 -1.55 -8.01 10.74
N GLN A 392 -2.84 -8.17 11.04
CA GLN A 392 -3.33 -8.55 12.37
C GLN A 392 -2.65 -9.83 12.88
N TYR A 393 -2.52 -10.84 12.02
CA TYR A 393 -1.83 -12.09 12.37
C TYR A 393 -0.38 -11.88 12.83
N TYR A 394 0.37 -11.01 12.14
CA TYR A 394 1.74 -10.67 12.52
C TYR A 394 1.79 -9.93 13.86
N ILE A 395 0.91 -8.94 14.02
CA ILE A 395 0.83 -8.12 15.24
C ILE A 395 0.45 -8.96 16.45
N ASP A 396 -0.54 -9.82 16.34
CA ASP A 396 -0.97 -10.70 17.43
C ASP A 396 0.10 -11.74 17.77
N THR A 397 0.77 -12.30 16.76
CA THR A 397 1.76 -13.38 16.94
C THR A 397 3.10 -12.88 17.48
N GLN A 398 3.52 -11.65 17.16
CA GLN A 398 4.84 -11.14 17.55
C GLN A 398 4.79 -10.11 18.68
N PHE A 399 3.66 -9.42 18.85
CA PHE A 399 3.52 -8.39 19.87
C PHE A 399 2.39 -8.66 20.86
N GLU A 400 1.60 -9.73 20.71
CA GLU A 400 0.42 -10.00 21.57
C GLU A 400 -0.68 -8.92 21.44
N GLY A 401 -0.69 -8.19 20.31
CA GLY A 401 -1.72 -7.22 19.98
C GLY A 401 -1.21 -5.78 19.78
N ILE A 402 -2.15 -4.89 19.44
CA ILE A 402 -1.86 -3.51 19.03
C ILE A 402 -1.26 -2.65 20.16
N GLU A 403 -1.72 -2.80 21.39
CA GLU A 403 -1.26 -1.97 22.52
C GLU A 403 0.22 -2.23 22.84
N SER A 404 0.61 -3.50 22.85
CA SER A 404 1.99 -3.94 23.01
C SER A 404 2.86 -3.53 21.83
N PHE A 405 2.34 -3.59 20.60
CA PHE A 405 3.06 -3.10 19.43
C PHE A 405 3.32 -1.57 19.48
N GLN A 406 2.31 -0.77 19.87
CA GLN A 406 2.49 0.67 20.07
C GLN A 406 3.50 0.96 21.18
N SER A 407 3.44 0.20 22.28
CA SER A 407 4.38 0.31 23.39
C SER A 407 5.80 -0.05 22.95
N PHE A 408 5.98 -1.08 22.12
CA PHE A 408 7.26 -1.42 21.52
C PHE A 408 7.82 -0.26 20.69
N VAL A 409 7.04 0.30 19.75
CA VAL A 409 7.49 1.43 18.91
C VAL A 409 7.87 2.64 19.77
N LYS A 410 7.04 2.99 20.76
CA LYS A 410 7.31 4.09 21.68
C LYS A 410 8.59 3.86 22.51
N SER A 411 8.74 2.65 23.06
CA SER A 411 9.94 2.30 23.84
C SER A 411 11.22 2.42 23.02
N ARG A 412 11.15 2.12 21.72
CA ARG A 412 12.29 2.26 20.80
C ARG A 412 12.58 3.72 20.46
N LEU A 413 11.56 4.60 20.37
CA LEU A 413 11.77 6.04 20.28
C LEU A 413 12.48 6.58 21.52
N ASP A 414 11.93 6.31 22.70
CA ASP A 414 12.43 6.82 23.97
C ASP A 414 13.89 6.37 24.17
N TYR A 415 14.18 5.10 23.85
CA TYR A 415 15.53 4.55 23.86
C TYR A 415 16.46 5.28 22.88
N ALA A 416 16.06 5.48 21.62
CA ALA A 416 16.87 6.17 20.62
C ALA A 416 17.20 7.61 21.04
N ILE A 417 16.22 8.35 21.59
CA ILE A 417 16.40 9.72 22.11
C ILE A 417 17.41 9.73 23.27
N GLU A 418 17.22 8.86 24.25
CA GLU A 418 18.10 8.79 25.42
C GLU A 418 19.55 8.44 25.03
N GLN A 419 19.72 7.43 24.15
CA GLN A 419 21.03 7.02 23.67
C GLN A 419 21.70 8.11 22.83
N LYS A 420 20.97 8.79 21.94
CA LYS A 420 21.50 9.94 21.18
C LYS A 420 21.99 11.04 22.09
N ARG A 421 21.21 11.40 23.12
CA ARG A 421 21.61 12.42 24.10
C ARG A 421 22.92 12.03 24.79
N THR A 422 23.01 10.81 25.29
CA THR A 422 24.21 10.29 25.96
C THR A 422 25.42 10.29 25.02
N LYS A 423 25.26 9.79 23.79
CA LYS A 423 26.35 9.70 22.81
C LYS A 423 26.80 11.06 22.27
N ASN A 424 25.90 12.03 22.14
CA ASN A 424 26.26 13.39 21.78
C ASN A 424 27.09 14.05 22.88
N THR A 425 26.71 13.91 24.15
CA THR A 425 27.52 14.42 25.26
C THR A 425 28.89 13.75 25.32
N GLU A 426 28.97 12.43 25.09
CA GLU A 426 30.25 11.73 24.97
C GLU A 426 31.08 12.27 23.79
N LEU A 427 30.47 12.47 22.62
CA LEU A 427 31.11 13.01 21.43
C LEU A 427 31.66 14.42 21.67
N GLU A 428 30.88 15.32 22.27
CA GLU A 428 31.32 16.68 22.62
C GLU A 428 32.56 16.66 23.50
N ASN A 429 32.59 15.79 24.52
CA ASN A 429 33.75 15.64 25.40
C ASN A 429 34.98 15.11 24.67
N VAL A 430 34.82 14.14 23.77
CA VAL A 430 35.95 13.58 23.00
C VAL A 430 36.41 14.57 21.93
N ILE A 431 35.50 15.30 21.28
CA ILE A 431 35.85 16.39 20.36
C ILE A 431 36.66 17.43 21.11
N GLU A 432 36.22 17.87 22.29
CA GLU A 432 36.97 18.85 23.07
C GLU A 432 38.35 18.30 23.44
N ARG A 433 38.45 17.06 23.97
CA ARG A 433 39.75 16.41 24.23
C ARG A 433 40.64 16.34 22.98
N SER A 434 40.07 16.12 21.80
CA SER A 434 40.82 16.03 20.55
C SER A 434 41.49 17.33 20.12
N ARG A 435 41.04 18.47 20.66
CA ARG A 435 41.56 19.81 20.40
C ARG A 435 42.75 20.17 21.29
N TRP A 436 43.13 19.29 22.22
CA TRP A 436 44.21 19.51 23.16
C TRP A 436 45.23 18.38 23.09
N LEU A 437 46.51 18.73 23.16
CA LEU A 437 47.61 17.80 23.36
C LEU A 437 48.00 17.84 24.85
N ILE A 438 47.68 16.79 25.58
CA ILE A 438 47.88 16.71 27.03
C ILE A 438 49.35 16.41 27.32
N ASN A 439 50.00 17.31 28.04
CA ASN A 439 51.41 17.24 28.37
C ASN A 439 51.62 17.42 29.89
N GLY A 440 51.51 16.32 30.63
CA GLY A 440 51.60 16.35 32.09
C GLY A 440 50.51 17.22 32.71
N ASN A 441 50.91 18.28 33.43
CA ASN A 441 49.99 19.24 34.05
C ASN A 441 49.58 20.40 33.14
N ASP A 442 50.00 20.39 31.87
CA ASP A 442 49.81 21.48 30.92
C ASP A 442 49.25 20.94 29.59
N SER A 443 48.59 21.77 28.79
CA SER A 443 47.95 21.36 27.54
C SER A 443 48.31 22.29 26.39
N ILE A 444 48.66 21.71 25.24
CA ILE A 444 48.93 22.48 24.02
C ILE A 444 47.64 22.51 23.20
N PRO A 445 47.07 23.69 22.90
CA PRO A 445 45.91 23.76 22.03
C PRO A 445 46.30 23.37 20.60
N LEU A 446 45.44 22.58 19.94
CA LEU A 446 45.53 22.23 18.52
C LEU A 446 44.58 23.09 17.68
N PHE A 447 44.41 24.34 18.10
CA PHE A 447 43.64 25.37 17.43
C PHE A 447 44.28 26.74 17.68
N LYS A 448 43.97 27.73 16.83
CA LYS A 448 44.44 29.10 17.00
C LYS A 448 43.71 29.77 18.17
N LEU A 449 44.46 30.33 19.11
CA LEU A 449 43.92 31.07 20.25
C LEU A 449 43.50 32.47 19.81
N ALA A 450 42.35 32.96 20.29
CA ALA A 450 41.92 34.34 20.07
C ALA A 450 42.69 35.35 20.91
N THR A 451 43.13 34.94 22.10
CA THR A 451 43.95 35.73 23.01
C THR A 451 45.06 34.86 23.56
N ILE A 452 46.29 35.36 23.54
CA ILE A 452 47.46 34.65 24.03
C ILE A 452 47.59 34.88 25.52
N THR A 453 47.42 33.82 26.30
CA THR A 453 47.62 33.81 27.75
C THR A 453 49.01 33.27 28.10
N ASP A 454 49.29 33.08 29.38
CA ASP A 454 50.45 32.28 29.81
C ASP A 454 50.28 30.82 29.33
N GLY A 455 51.40 30.15 29.04
CA GLY A 455 51.42 28.80 28.48
C GLY A 455 51.71 28.74 26.97
N TYR A 456 51.16 27.73 26.29
CA TYR A 456 51.43 27.45 24.88
C TYR A 456 50.62 28.34 23.92
N ALA A 457 51.32 28.94 22.97
CA ALA A 457 50.78 29.71 21.85
C ALA A 457 51.22 29.07 20.52
N PRO A 458 50.40 28.16 19.94
CA PRO A 458 50.69 27.55 18.65
C PRO A 458 50.73 28.59 17.53
N LEU A 459 51.78 28.53 16.70
CA LEU A 459 51.92 29.31 15.48
C LEU A 459 51.51 28.47 14.26
N THR A 460 51.97 27.22 14.23
CA THR A 460 51.65 26.25 13.17
C THR A 460 51.15 24.97 13.80
N ILE A 461 49.97 24.51 13.35
CA ILE A 461 49.34 23.25 13.75
C ILE A 461 49.12 22.44 12.47
N GLU A 462 49.83 21.33 12.36
CA GLU A 462 49.73 20.36 11.27
C GLU A 462 49.09 19.07 11.81
N GLU A 463 48.83 18.10 10.92
CA GLU A 463 48.22 16.82 11.30
C GLU A 463 49.08 16.05 12.31
N GLU A 464 50.40 16.02 12.09
CA GLU A 464 51.34 15.25 12.92
C GLU A 464 52.20 16.11 13.85
N THR A 465 52.20 17.44 13.71
CA THR A 465 53.10 18.31 14.49
C THR A 465 52.44 19.61 14.90
N THR A 466 52.93 20.20 15.99
CA THR A 466 52.57 21.56 16.39
C THR A 466 53.82 22.29 16.89
N THR A 467 53.94 23.55 16.48
CA THR A 467 55.07 24.43 16.82
C THR A 467 54.58 25.81 17.19
N GLY A 468 55.31 26.48 18.08
CA GLY A 468 54.97 27.83 18.48
C GLY A 468 55.79 28.29 19.65
N LEU A 469 55.21 29.19 20.44
CA LEU A 469 55.84 29.76 21.62
C LEU A 469 55.26 29.19 22.91
N TYR A 470 56.06 29.17 23.96
CA TYR A 470 55.68 28.80 25.30
C TYR A 470 56.09 29.92 26.25
N PHE A 471 55.12 30.55 26.88
CA PHE A 471 55.32 31.62 27.86
C PHE A 471 55.32 31.03 29.26
N SER A 472 56.43 31.18 29.99
CA SER A 472 56.54 30.78 31.39
C SER A 472 56.91 31.96 32.28
N ASP A 473 56.25 32.09 33.43
CA ASP A 473 56.53 33.12 34.43
C ASP A 473 57.97 33.10 34.97
N LYS A 474 58.71 31.99 34.77
CA LYS A 474 60.02 31.76 35.40
C LYS A 474 61.21 31.77 34.45
N THR A 475 61.02 31.45 33.18
CA THR A 475 62.12 31.10 32.26
C THR A 475 62.07 31.87 30.94
N GLY A 476 61.27 32.93 30.86
CA GLY A 476 61.14 33.69 29.62
C GLY A 476 60.27 33.00 28.57
N VAL A 477 60.31 33.52 27.35
CA VAL A 477 59.67 32.89 26.19
C VAL A 477 60.56 31.79 25.61
N GLN A 478 59.97 30.65 25.33
CA GLN A 478 60.65 29.53 24.68
C GLN A 478 59.92 29.16 23.40
N GLY A 479 60.65 28.65 22.42
CA GLY A 479 60.09 27.94 21.29
C GLY A 479 59.71 26.54 21.72
N TYR A 480 58.66 25.98 21.13
CA TYR A 480 58.32 24.57 21.35
C TYR A 480 58.04 23.85 20.04
N PHE A 481 58.26 22.54 20.10
CA PHE A 481 57.78 21.58 19.12
C PHE A 481 57.18 20.39 19.86
N ALA A 482 56.06 19.89 19.37
CA ALA A 482 55.50 18.63 19.83
C ALA A 482 54.95 17.83 18.65
N LYS A 483 55.14 16.51 18.72
CA LYS A 483 54.48 15.57 17.82
C LYS A 483 53.04 15.33 18.29
N VAL A 484 52.10 15.45 17.36
CA VAL A 484 50.69 15.15 17.56
C VAL A 484 50.46 13.68 17.24
N ASP A 485 50.10 12.90 18.26
CA ASP A 485 49.74 11.48 18.14
C ASP A 485 48.23 11.32 18.37
N ASN A 486 47.65 10.22 17.90
CA ASN A 486 46.23 9.89 18.06
C ASN A 486 45.80 9.83 19.54
N THR A 487 46.73 9.51 20.43
CA THR A 487 46.47 9.48 21.88
C THR A 487 46.29 10.86 22.50
N ARG A 488 46.66 11.91 21.74
CA ARG A 488 46.80 13.29 22.18
C ARG A 488 47.74 13.45 23.38
N VAL A 489 48.71 12.55 23.52
CA VAL A 489 49.83 12.64 24.46
C VAL A 489 51.12 12.65 23.64
N PRO A 490 51.91 13.74 23.66
CA PRO A 490 53.06 13.86 22.78
C PRO A 490 54.18 12.92 23.24
N LYS A 491 54.60 12.02 22.35
CA LYS A 491 55.80 11.18 22.59
C LYS A 491 57.09 11.99 22.45
N ILE A 492 57.09 12.99 21.56
CA ILE A 492 58.22 13.90 21.33
C ILE A 492 57.73 15.29 21.65
N LYS A 493 58.43 15.94 22.57
CA LYS A 493 58.21 17.34 22.93
C LYS A 493 59.54 17.95 23.32
N VAL A 494 59.83 19.11 22.74
CA VAL A 494 61.02 19.88 23.08
C VAL A 494 60.66 21.34 23.30
N ARG A 495 61.45 22.00 24.13
CA ARG A 495 61.46 23.46 24.27
C ARG A 495 62.89 23.93 24.01
N PHE A 496 63.04 25.10 23.42
CA PHE A 496 64.33 25.70 23.12
C PHE A 496 64.25 27.21 23.33
N ASP A 497 65.38 27.81 23.68
CA ASP A 497 65.43 29.20 24.08
C ASP A 497 65.26 30.13 22.87
N LEU A 498 64.64 31.28 23.10
CA LEU A 498 64.40 32.33 22.10
C LEU A 498 64.87 33.68 22.64
N ASP A 499 65.06 34.62 21.73
CA ASP A 499 65.30 36.03 22.08
C ASP A 499 63.98 36.69 22.53
N GLU A 500 63.89 37.09 23.80
CA GLU A 500 62.70 37.71 24.37
C GLU A 500 62.35 39.06 23.73
N GLU A 501 63.33 39.78 23.18
CA GLU A 501 63.09 41.08 22.55
C GLU A 501 62.30 40.94 21.25
N LEU A 502 62.53 39.85 20.52
CA LEU A 502 61.91 39.59 19.22
C LEU A 502 60.70 38.64 19.33
N PHE A 503 60.77 37.63 20.19
CA PHE A 503 59.77 36.57 20.30
C PHE A 503 58.85 36.75 21.52
N ASN A 504 58.12 37.87 21.61
CA ASN A 504 57.23 38.14 22.74
C ASN A 504 55.75 38.26 22.35
N LYS A 505 54.87 38.32 23.37
CA LYS A 505 53.41 38.46 23.19
C LYS A 505 53.01 39.68 22.35
N GLY A 506 53.79 40.77 22.41
CA GLY A 506 53.52 42.00 21.66
C GLY A 506 53.85 41.91 20.17
N ASN A 507 54.72 40.97 19.77
CA ASN A 507 55.16 40.79 18.39
C ASN A 507 54.53 39.56 17.70
N MET A 508 53.57 38.89 18.35
CA MET A 508 53.05 37.59 17.92
C MET A 508 52.57 37.52 16.47
N ASP A 509 51.92 38.58 15.99
CA ASP A 509 51.39 38.64 14.62
C ASP A 509 52.50 38.64 13.55
N ASN A 510 53.73 38.97 13.93
CA ASN A 510 54.89 38.99 13.04
C ASN A 510 55.79 37.76 13.20
N ILE A 511 55.50 36.89 14.17
CA ILE A 511 56.28 35.67 14.39
C ILE A 511 55.67 34.54 13.55
N SER A 512 56.51 33.86 12.79
CA SER A 512 56.11 32.76 11.93
C SER A 512 56.89 31.49 12.28
N SER A 513 56.28 30.34 11.98
CA SER A 513 56.90 29.02 12.16
C SER A 513 56.84 28.21 10.87
N LYS A 514 57.91 27.48 10.57
CA LYS A 514 57.95 26.44 9.54
C LYS A 514 58.61 25.19 10.10
N SER A 515 58.12 24.03 9.66
CA SER A 515 58.70 22.73 10.00
C SER A 515 58.86 21.86 8.77
N ILE A 516 59.85 20.98 8.80
CA ILE A 516 60.01 19.89 7.85
C ILE A 516 60.44 18.63 8.59
N VAL A 517 59.96 17.48 8.11
CA VAL A 517 60.34 16.15 8.59
C VAL A 517 61.10 15.42 7.48
N ASP A 518 62.08 14.62 7.86
CA ASP A 518 62.72 13.72 6.90
C ASP A 518 61.76 12.62 6.42
N GLN A 519 62.08 11.97 5.31
CA GLN A 519 61.22 10.92 4.73
C GLN A 519 60.97 9.74 5.69
N SER A 520 61.87 9.51 6.65
CA SER A 520 61.76 8.44 7.62
C SER A 520 60.98 8.82 8.89
N GLY A 521 60.62 10.10 9.07
CA GLY A 521 59.91 10.56 10.27
C GLY A 521 60.77 10.60 11.55
N HIS A 522 62.10 10.55 11.40
CA HIS A 522 63.08 10.48 12.48
C HIS A 522 63.69 11.82 12.85
N ILE A 523 63.76 12.75 11.89
CA ILE A 523 64.41 14.05 12.07
C ILE A 523 63.42 15.14 11.71
N TYR A 524 63.20 16.05 12.64
CA TYR A 524 62.37 17.23 12.47
C TYR A 524 63.26 18.46 12.54
N TYR A 525 63.08 19.38 11.60
CA TYR A 525 63.62 20.72 11.68
C TYR A 525 62.48 21.69 11.89
N VAL A 526 62.63 22.58 12.86
CA VAL A 526 61.66 23.61 13.22
C VAL A 526 62.36 24.95 13.18
N MET A 527 61.75 25.92 12.50
CA MET A 527 62.27 27.26 12.38
C MET A 527 61.20 28.26 12.82
N LEU A 528 61.52 29.03 13.85
CA LEU A 528 60.74 30.19 14.29
C LEU A 528 61.45 31.46 13.80
N TYR A 529 60.75 32.39 13.17
CA TYR A 529 61.38 33.62 12.70
C TYR A 529 60.49 34.85 12.90
N ALA A 530 61.14 36.00 13.11
CA ALA A 530 60.50 37.29 13.31
C ALA A 530 61.29 38.38 12.55
N PRO A 531 60.62 39.41 11.99
CA PRO A 531 61.30 40.52 11.33
C PRO A 531 62.07 41.36 12.36
N GLN A 532 63.22 41.91 11.94
CA GLN A 532 63.95 42.96 12.61
C GLN A 532 63.67 44.29 11.90
N PRO A 533 62.74 45.12 12.41
CA PRO A 533 62.27 46.32 11.69
C PRO A 533 63.39 47.33 11.37
N GLU A 534 64.46 47.34 12.16
CA GLU A 534 65.57 48.28 12.00
C GLU A 534 66.57 47.87 10.90
N GLN A 535 66.62 46.59 10.52
CA GLN A 535 67.70 46.04 9.69
C GLN A 535 67.21 45.44 8.36
N GLU A 536 65.91 45.46 8.07
CA GLU A 536 65.29 44.78 6.91
C GLU A 536 65.63 43.27 6.82
N MET A 537 66.03 42.66 7.93
CA MET A 537 66.36 41.24 8.06
C MET A 537 65.33 40.50 8.91
N TYR A 538 65.43 39.18 8.97
CA TYR A 538 64.64 38.35 9.88
C TYR A 538 65.58 37.55 10.78
N THR A 539 65.34 37.54 12.09
CA THR A 539 66.02 36.59 12.97
C THR A 539 65.24 35.28 12.97
N ALA A 540 65.94 34.18 12.66
CA ALA A 540 65.38 32.83 12.71
C ALA A 540 66.10 31.97 13.74
N VAL A 541 65.32 31.26 14.55
CA VAL A 541 65.78 30.22 15.46
C VAL A 541 65.42 28.87 14.89
N ILE A 542 66.44 28.11 14.48
CA ILE A 542 66.32 26.80 13.84
C ILE A 542 66.74 25.72 14.85
N SER A 543 65.88 24.73 15.03
CA SER A 543 66.08 23.61 15.95
C SER A 543 66.00 22.29 15.20
N LYS A 544 67.00 21.42 15.40
CA LYS A 544 67.00 20.03 14.93
C LYS A 544 66.58 19.09 16.05
N ILE A 545 65.63 18.22 15.76
CA ILE A 545 64.97 17.36 16.75
C ILE A 545 64.96 15.92 16.24
N TYR A 546 65.45 14.99 17.03
CA TYR A 546 65.34 13.56 16.77
C TYR A 546 64.10 12.98 17.44
N SER A 547 63.47 12.00 16.78
CA SER A 547 62.34 11.28 17.35
C SER A 547 62.69 10.47 18.61
N SER A 548 63.94 10.02 18.72
CA SER A 548 64.45 9.23 19.85
C SER A 548 64.91 10.10 21.02
N ASP A 549 65.73 11.10 20.72
CA ASP A 549 66.56 11.80 21.72
C ASP A 549 66.09 13.23 22.01
N GLY A 550 65.06 13.71 21.29
CA GLY A 550 64.55 15.07 21.43
C GLY A 550 65.48 16.11 20.79
N LEU A 551 65.72 17.22 21.48
CA LEU A 551 66.41 18.38 20.91
C LEU A 551 67.91 18.07 20.69
N SER A 552 68.37 18.12 19.45
CA SER A 552 69.79 17.91 19.11
C SER A 552 70.59 19.20 19.21
N TRP A 553 70.11 20.27 18.59
CA TRP A 553 70.74 21.59 18.63
C TRP A 553 69.73 22.67 18.26
N THR A 554 70.01 23.90 18.69
CA THR A 554 69.30 25.13 18.34
C THR A 554 70.30 26.18 17.89
N LYS A 555 69.99 26.91 16.82
CA LYS A 555 70.84 27.95 16.23
C LYS A 555 70.02 29.16 15.85
N THR A 556 70.50 30.33 16.26
CA THR A 556 69.97 31.62 15.81
C THR A 556 70.78 32.08 14.61
N VAL A 557 70.10 32.46 13.55
CA VAL A 557 70.69 32.96 12.30
C VAL A 557 69.89 34.17 11.82
N ASP A 558 70.58 35.15 11.23
CA ASP A 558 69.92 36.25 10.54
C ASP A 558 69.68 35.86 9.07
N LEU A 559 68.48 36.13 8.60
CA LEU A 559 68.01 35.84 7.26
C LEU A 559 67.85 37.15 6.50
N VAL A 560 68.45 37.21 5.32
CA VAL A 560 68.41 38.37 4.43
C VAL A 560 67.05 38.59 3.77
N ALA A 561 66.16 37.60 3.82
CA ALA A 561 64.83 37.65 3.24
C ALA A 561 63.86 36.69 3.96
N GLN A 562 62.56 36.86 3.73
CA GLN A 562 61.53 36.01 4.32
C GLN A 562 61.66 34.57 3.82
N PRO A 563 61.59 33.55 4.70
CA PRO A 563 61.58 32.16 4.27
C PRO A 563 60.36 31.78 3.42
N LYS A 564 60.62 31.13 2.28
CA LYS A 564 59.60 30.53 1.41
C LYS A 564 59.34 29.08 1.77
N SER A 565 60.36 28.23 1.74
CA SER A 565 60.26 26.79 1.93
C SER A 565 61.43 26.27 2.78
N LEU A 566 61.26 25.07 3.33
CA LEU A 566 62.32 24.34 4.01
C LEU A 566 62.65 23.08 3.21
N GLY A 567 63.93 22.73 3.15
CA GLY A 567 64.45 21.53 2.50
C GLY A 567 65.38 20.75 3.43
N TYR A 568 65.45 19.44 3.21
CA TYR A 568 66.41 18.56 3.89
C TYR A 568 67.01 17.58 2.89
N ASP A 569 68.33 17.67 2.68
CA ASP A 569 69.06 16.74 1.84
C ASP A 569 69.58 15.57 2.68
N ILE A 570 69.02 14.39 2.44
CA ILE A 570 69.33 13.16 3.17
C ILE A 570 70.78 12.73 2.95
N SER A 571 71.37 13.02 1.78
CA SER A 571 72.71 12.56 1.41
C SER A 571 73.82 13.32 2.13
N SER A 572 73.67 14.64 2.23
CA SER A 572 74.60 15.54 2.92
C SER A 572 74.25 15.74 4.40
N GLY A 573 72.97 15.56 4.76
CA GLY A 573 72.40 15.92 6.06
C GLY A 573 72.19 17.42 6.21
N ASP A 574 72.16 18.17 5.11
CA ASP A 574 72.04 19.62 5.09
C ASP A 574 70.58 20.06 5.21
N PHE A 575 70.35 21.10 6.00
CA PHE A 575 69.08 21.79 6.10
C PHE A 575 69.11 23.07 5.26
N ILE A 576 68.10 23.27 4.42
CA ILE A 576 68.06 24.33 3.43
C ILE A 576 66.87 25.24 3.73
N VAL A 577 67.10 26.54 3.84
CA VAL A 577 66.05 27.56 3.91
C VAL A 577 66.04 28.31 2.59
N GLU A 578 64.98 28.15 1.81
CA GLU A 578 64.80 28.89 0.55
C GLU A 578 64.11 30.23 0.84
N TYR A 579 64.56 31.31 0.21
CA TYR A 579 63.99 32.65 0.41
C TYR A 579 62.84 32.95 -0.56
N ASP A 580 61.92 33.82 -0.13
CA ASP A 580 60.92 34.44 -1.00
C ASP A 580 61.43 35.78 -1.51
N LEU A 581 61.99 35.77 -2.72
CA LEU A 581 62.54 36.97 -3.36
C LEU A 581 61.47 37.82 -4.07
N ASN A 582 60.17 37.54 -3.90
CA ASN A 582 59.06 38.34 -4.47
C ASN A 582 59.20 38.67 -5.97
N GLY A 583 59.78 37.75 -6.76
CA GLY A 583 59.99 37.96 -8.20
C GLY A 583 61.11 38.93 -8.57
N GLN A 584 61.94 39.37 -7.61
CA GLN A 584 63.25 39.93 -7.92
C GLN A 584 64.09 38.80 -8.55
N SER A 585 64.34 38.89 -9.86
CA SER A 585 65.23 37.96 -10.55
C SER A 585 66.64 38.08 -9.99
N GLU A 586 67.44 37.03 -10.16
CA GLU A 586 68.87 36.89 -9.76
C GLU A 586 69.82 37.97 -10.35
N THR A 587 69.31 39.09 -10.84
CA THR A 587 70.04 40.10 -11.59
C THR A 587 70.05 41.45 -10.86
N SER A 588 71.23 41.73 -10.31
CA SER A 588 71.87 43.04 -10.11
C SER A 588 71.23 44.02 -9.12
N SER A 589 71.74 44.00 -7.89
CA SER A 589 71.98 45.21 -7.10
C SER A 589 73.09 46.04 -7.76
N ALA A 590 73.11 47.35 -7.51
CA ALA A 590 74.04 48.30 -8.13
C ALA A 590 75.53 48.07 -7.79
N ASP A 591 75.82 47.16 -6.84
CA ASP A 591 77.18 46.82 -6.37
C ASP A 591 77.66 45.40 -6.76
N GLY A 592 76.87 44.62 -7.51
CA GLY A 592 77.33 43.37 -8.13
C GLY A 592 77.38 42.13 -7.22
N GLU A 593 76.91 42.21 -5.97
CA GLU A 593 76.73 41.02 -5.11
C GLU A 593 75.38 40.34 -5.39
N THR A 594 75.43 39.10 -5.87
CA THR A 594 74.26 38.22 -6.00
C THR A 594 73.72 37.86 -4.62
N LEU A 595 72.46 38.24 -4.35
CA LEU A 595 71.75 37.82 -3.14
C LEU A 595 71.66 36.29 -3.12
N ALA A 596 72.09 35.69 -2.01
CA ALA A 596 71.96 34.25 -1.81
C ALA A 596 70.49 33.85 -1.91
N THR A 597 70.18 32.84 -2.71
CA THR A 597 68.81 32.33 -2.90
C THR A 597 68.35 31.42 -1.76
N SER A 598 69.30 30.95 -0.95
CA SER A 598 69.05 30.04 0.16
C SER A 598 70.15 30.12 1.22
N LEU A 599 69.79 29.78 2.46
CA LEU A 599 70.74 29.47 3.54
C LEU A 599 70.87 27.96 3.68
N VAL A 600 72.11 27.45 3.76
CA VAL A 600 72.38 26.02 3.99
C VAL A 600 73.09 25.82 5.32
N LEU A 601 72.50 25.00 6.18
CA LEU A 601 73.11 24.58 7.44
C LEU A 601 73.60 23.13 7.34
N ASP A 602 74.83 22.87 7.79
CA ASP A 602 75.35 21.52 7.93
C ASP A 602 74.59 20.73 9.02
N LYS A 603 74.87 19.42 9.12
CA LYS A 603 74.25 18.54 10.13
C LYS A 603 74.42 18.99 11.60
N LYS A 604 75.39 19.87 11.89
CA LYS A 604 75.69 20.45 13.22
C LYS A 604 75.10 21.85 13.39
N GLY A 605 74.40 22.38 12.39
CA GLY A 605 73.79 23.71 12.38
C GLY A 605 74.77 24.83 12.06
N ASN A 606 75.93 24.56 11.48
CA ASN A 606 76.84 25.61 11.02
C ASN A 606 76.43 26.06 9.62
N VAL A 607 76.45 27.38 9.37
CA VAL A 607 76.23 27.94 8.04
C VAL A 607 77.34 27.46 7.11
N LYS A 608 76.98 26.93 5.95
CA LYS A 608 77.92 26.66 4.87
C LYS A 608 78.07 27.93 4.04
N GLU A 609 79.29 28.46 4.02
CA GLU A 609 79.69 29.57 3.14
C GLU A 609 79.71 29.16 1.67
#